data_AF-A0A953JZP1-F1
#
_entry.id   AF-A0A953JZP1-F1
#
_cell.length_a   1.000
_cell.length_b   1.000
_cell.length_c   1.000
_cell.angle_alpha   90.00
_cell.angle_beta   90.00
_cell.angle_gamma   90.00
#
_symmetry.space_group_name_H-M   'P 1'
#
loop_
_entity.id
_entity.type
_entity.pdbx_description
1 polymer ?
#
loop_
_entity_poly.entity_id
_entity_poly.type
_entity_poly.pdbx_seq_one_letter_code
_entity_poly.pdbx_strand_id
1 'polypeptide(L)'
;MELDDELCLCFHVSKRKVINFIRVTKPKRPGQLAECYGAGTGCGWCRPYLERLFREYQSGQSESVEPSAAEYRRLRTRYVLEGGGTPPPGATPIEPDMEPPDPNAANSQPGN
;
A
#
# COMPACT_ATOMS: atom_id res chain seq x y z
N MET A 1 6.68 -2.73 -5.43
CA MET A 1 5.35 -3.09 -4.91
C MET A 1 4.82 -4.08 -5.90
N GLU A 2 4.85 -5.34 -5.51
CA GLU A 2 4.36 -6.47 -6.28
C GLU A 2 2.85 -6.61 -6.13
N LEU A 3 2.26 -7.50 -6.93
CA LEU A 3 0.81 -7.71 -6.95
C LEU A 3 0.24 -8.17 -5.60
N ASP A 4 1.00 -8.96 -4.84
CA ASP A 4 0.56 -9.47 -3.53
C ASP A 4 0.80 -8.51 -2.37
N ASP A 5 1.58 -7.46 -2.58
CA ASP A 5 1.87 -6.48 -1.53
C ASP A 5 0.62 -5.69 -1.15
N GLU A 6 0.48 -5.42 0.15
CA GLU A 6 -0.59 -4.61 0.71
C GLU A 6 -0.46 -3.15 0.29
N LEU A 7 -1.33 -2.73 -0.63
CA LEU A 7 -1.48 -1.33 -1.02
C LEU A 7 -2.22 -0.56 0.08
N CYS A 8 -3.32 -1.11 0.61
CA CYS A 8 -4.02 -0.52 1.74
C CYS A 8 -3.61 -1.21 3.04
N LEU A 9 -2.59 -0.65 3.68
CA LEU A 9 -2.06 -1.10 4.98
C LEU A 9 -3.04 -0.89 6.16
N CYS A 10 -4.21 -0.27 5.93
CA CYS A 10 -5.25 -0.16 6.96
C CYS A 10 -6.21 -1.36 6.96
N PHE A 11 -6.50 -1.91 5.77
CA PHE A 11 -7.53 -2.93 5.57
C PHE A 11 -7.00 -4.17 4.83
N HIS A 12 -5.66 -4.32 4.76
CA HIS A 12 -4.98 -5.48 4.17
C HIS A 12 -5.44 -5.79 2.73
N VAL A 13 -5.55 -4.72 1.92
CA VAL A 13 -5.94 -4.81 0.51
C VAL A 13 -4.69 -4.81 -0.36
N SER A 14 -4.43 -5.91 -1.05
CA SER A 14 -3.28 -6.02 -1.95
C SER A 14 -3.48 -5.26 -3.27
N LYS A 15 -2.37 -4.91 -3.93
CA LYS A 15 -2.39 -4.31 -5.27
C LYS A 15 -3.22 -5.13 -6.26
N ARG A 16 -3.10 -6.47 -6.23
CA ARG A 16 -3.90 -7.39 -7.06
C ARG A 16 -5.40 -7.25 -6.82
N LYS A 17 -5.84 -7.16 -5.55
CA LYS A 17 -7.27 -7.00 -5.23
C LYS A 17 -7.83 -5.73 -5.87
N VAL A 18 -7.10 -4.61 -5.78
CA VAL A 18 -7.52 -3.33 -6.37
C VAL A 18 -7.55 -3.41 -7.90
N ILE A 19 -6.51 -3.94 -8.54
CA ILE A 19 -6.46 -4.09 -10.01
C ILE A 19 -7.62 -4.96 -10.50
N ASN A 20 -7.86 -6.10 -9.84
CA ASN A 20 -8.97 -6.99 -10.19
C ASN A 20 -10.33 -6.30 -9.98
N PHE A 21 -10.49 -5.57 -8.88
CA PHE A 21 -11.70 -4.79 -8.62
C PHE A 21 -11.97 -3.80 -9.75
N ILE A 22 -10.96 -3.02 -10.15
CA ILE A 22 -11.07 -2.05 -11.25
C ILE A 22 -11.51 -2.75 -12.55
N ARG A 23 -10.89 -3.88 -12.89
CA ARG A 23 -11.18 -4.62 -14.13
C ARG A 23 -12.60 -5.19 -14.16
N VAL A 24 -13.08 -5.73 -13.04
CA VAL A 24 -14.38 -6.40 -12.94
C VAL A 24 -15.51 -5.39 -12.81
N THR A 25 -15.38 -4.41 -11.92
CA THR A 25 -16.47 -3.47 -11.60
C THR A 25 -16.49 -2.24 -12.51
N LYS A 26 -15.37 -1.94 -13.20
CA LYS A 26 -15.22 -0.80 -14.12
C LYS A 26 -15.70 0.53 -13.51
N PRO A 27 -15.13 0.93 -12.35
CA PRO A 27 -15.56 2.13 -11.66
C PRO A 27 -15.41 3.36 -12.57
N LYS A 28 -16.29 4.33 -12.38
CA LYS A 28 -16.33 5.57 -13.17
C LYS A 28 -15.55 6.72 -12.53
N ARG A 29 -15.29 6.65 -11.22
CA ARG A 29 -14.55 7.66 -10.47
C ARG A 29 -13.62 7.00 -9.43
N PRO A 30 -12.46 7.60 -9.11
CA PRO A 30 -11.52 7.03 -8.14
C PRO A 30 -12.13 6.74 -6.77
N GLY A 31 -13.07 7.58 -6.30
CA GLY A 31 -13.72 7.40 -4.99
C GLY A 31 -14.45 6.08 -4.83
N GLN A 32 -14.89 5.43 -5.92
CA GLN A 32 -15.53 4.11 -5.88
C GLN A 32 -14.57 2.99 -5.49
N LEU A 33 -13.25 3.23 -5.51
CA LEU A 33 -12.27 2.24 -5.02
C LEU A 33 -12.40 1.99 -3.51
N ALA A 34 -13.09 2.85 -2.77
CA ALA A 34 -13.47 2.58 -1.38
C ALA A 34 -14.38 1.34 -1.22
N GLU A 35 -15.11 0.96 -2.27
CA GLU A 35 -15.93 -0.27 -2.29
C GLU A 35 -15.05 -1.53 -2.35
N CYS A 36 -13.76 -1.40 -2.68
CA CYS A 36 -12.77 -2.49 -2.60
C CYS A 36 -12.31 -2.67 -1.15
N TYR A 37 -13.12 -3.36 -0.33
CA TYR A 37 -12.81 -3.67 1.07
C TYR A 37 -12.47 -2.45 1.95
N GLY A 38 -13.01 -1.27 1.61
CA GLY A 38 -12.76 -0.03 2.36
C GLY A 38 -11.47 0.70 1.99
N ALA A 39 -10.72 0.27 0.96
CA ALA A 39 -9.44 0.89 0.58
C ALA A 39 -9.52 2.42 0.48
N GLY A 40 -8.59 3.12 1.16
CA GLY A 40 -8.55 4.59 1.17
C GLY A 40 -9.43 5.28 2.22
N THR A 41 -10.26 4.55 2.97
CA THR A 41 -11.12 5.15 4.02
C THR A 41 -10.50 5.22 5.41
N GLY A 42 -9.34 4.57 5.63
CA GLY A 42 -8.57 4.61 6.87
C GLY A 42 -7.68 5.86 6.95
N CYS A 43 -6.36 5.67 7.11
CA CYS A 43 -5.43 6.80 7.24
C CYS A 43 -5.24 7.65 5.96
N GLY A 44 -5.77 7.22 4.81
CA GLY A 44 -5.71 8.01 3.57
C GLY A 44 -4.42 7.89 2.73
N TRP A 45 -3.31 7.40 3.30
CA TRP A 45 -2.00 7.29 2.61
C TRP A 45 -2.06 6.67 1.21
N CYS A 46 -2.87 5.63 1.03
CA CYS A 46 -2.94 4.90 -0.23
C CYS A 46 -3.78 5.58 -1.33
N ARG A 47 -4.49 6.68 -1.05
CA ARG A 47 -5.39 7.33 -2.03
C ARG A 47 -4.69 7.78 -3.32
N PRO A 48 -3.51 8.43 -3.29
CA PRO A 48 -2.82 8.79 -4.53
C PRO A 48 -2.43 7.57 -5.37
N TYR A 49 -2.09 6.44 -4.71
CA TYR A 49 -1.80 5.18 -5.39
C TYR A 49 -3.09 4.62 -6.03
N LEU A 50 -4.21 4.60 -5.31
CA LEU A 50 -5.51 4.17 -5.85
C LEU A 50 -5.90 5.00 -7.09
N GLU A 51 -5.75 6.32 -7.02
CA GLU A 51 -6.00 7.22 -8.16
C GLU A 51 -5.08 6.94 -9.35
N ARG A 52 -3.80 6.63 -9.10
CA ARG A 52 -2.87 6.21 -10.14
C ARG A 52 -3.34 4.93 -10.83
N LEU A 53 -3.62 3.85 -10.09
CA LEU A 53 -4.10 2.59 -10.67
C LEU A 53 -5.38 2.79 -11.49
N PHE A 54 -6.26 3.66 -11.02
CA PHE A 54 -7.46 4.05 -11.76
C PHE A 54 -7.12 4.74 -13.09
N ARG A 55 -6.19 5.70 -13.09
CA ARG A 55 -5.73 6.39 -14.32
C ARG A 55 -5.03 5.44 -15.28
N GLU A 56 -4.15 4.57 -14.79
CA GLU A 56 -3.45 3.56 -15.60
C GLU A 56 -4.45 2.63 -16.31
N TYR A 57 -5.51 2.22 -15.60
CA TYR A 57 -6.57 1.43 -16.21
C TYR A 57 -7.34 2.20 -17.30
N GLN A 58 -7.57 3.50 -17.11
CA GLN A 58 -8.26 4.33 -18.10
C GLN A 58 -7.40 4.62 -19.34
N SER A 59 -6.11 4.89 -19.16
CA SER A 59 -5.18 5.25 -20.24
C SER A 59 -4.58 4.02 -20.94
N GLY A 60 -4.60 2.85 -20.28
CA GLY A 60 -3.90 1.66 -20.74
C GLY A 60 -2.37 1.76 -20.62
N GLN A 61 -1.85 2.78 -19.93
CA GLN A 61 -0.42 3.00 -19.72
C GLN A 61 -0.07 2.72 -18.27
N SER A 62 1.02 2.00 -18.04
CA SER A 62 1.58 1.77 -16.70
C SER A 62 2.63 2.84 -16.39
N GLU A 63 2.60 3.42 -15.19
CA GLU A 63 3.75 4.19 -14.69
C GLU A 63 4.86 3.21 -14.24
N SER A 64 6.13 3.63 -14.31
CA SER A 64 7.28 2.72 -14.30
C SER A 64 8.02 2.60 -12.97
N VAL A 65 7.81 3.50 -12.01
CA VAL A 65 8.55 3.49 -10.74
C VAL A 65 7.61 3.19 -9.58
N GLU A 66 7.94 2.11 -8.86
CA GLU A 66 7.17 1.58 -7.74
C GLU A 66 8.12 1.35 -6.55
N PRO A 67 7.81 1.86 -5.34
CA PRO A 67 8.64 1.59 -4.16
C PRO A 67 8.57 0.10 -3.79
N SER A 68 9.54 -0.41 -3.02
CA SER A 68 9.39 -1.75 -2.41
C SER A 68 8.24 -1.77 -1.38
N ALA A 69 7.74 -2.94 -0.98
CA ALA A 69 6.73 -3.05 0.08
C ALA A 69 7.21 -2.45 1.42
N ALA A 70 8.47 -2.72 1.76
CA ALA A 70 9.11 -2.21 2.97
C ALA A 70 9.24 -0.68 2.94
N GLU A 71 9.67 -0.13 1.80
CA GLU A 71 9.74 1.32 1.58
C GLU A 71 8.35 1.97 1.64
N TYR A 72 7.35 1.37 1.00
CA TYR A 72 5.97 1.86 1.01
C TYR A 72 5.40 1.93 2.44
N ARG A 73 5.68 0.93 3.27
CA ARG A 73 5.32 0.91 4.70
C ARG A 73 6.02 2.02 5.49
N ARG A 74 7.32 2.22 5.29
CA ARG A 74 8.09 3.29 5.95
C ARG A 74 7.54 4.67 5.59
N LEU A 75 7.24 4.90 4.32
CA LEU A 75 6.67 6.16 3.85
C LEU A 75 5.29 6.42 4.47
N ARG A 76 4.45 5.38 4.62
CA ARG A 76 3.19 5.50 5.37
C ARG A 76 3.43 5.87 6.82
N THR A 77 4.38 5.23 7.50
CA THR A 77 4.70 5.54 8.91
C THR A 77 5.02 7.02 9.05
N ARG A 78 5.92 7.54 8.22
CA ARG A 78 6.25 8.98 8.22
C ARG A 78 5.01 9.86 8.03
N TYR A 79 4.21 9.56 7.01
CA TYR A 79 2.98 10.31 6.72
C TYR A 79 1.99 10.35 7.90
N VAL A 80 1.83 9.23 8.62
CA VAL A 80 0.95 9.17 9.80
C VAL A 80 1.53 9.97 10.97
N LEU A 81 2.84 9.88 11.22
CA LEU A 81 3.52 10.64 12.27
C LEU A 81 3.49 12.15 12.01
N GLU A 82 3.51 12.57 10.74
CA GLU A 82 3.35 13.96 10.30
C GLU A 82 1.90 14.46 10.34
N GLY A 83 0.94 13.63 10.78
CA GLY A 83 -0.46 14.03 10.96
C GLY A 83 -1.35 13.85 9.73
N GLY A 84 -0.90 13.10 8.71
CA GLY A 84 -1.65 12.89 7.48
C GLY A 84 -3.00 12.16 7.66
N GLY A 85 -3.12 11.34 8.71
CA GLY A 85 -4.36 10.66 9.07
C GLY A 85 -4.14 9.54 10.09
N THR A 86 -5.21 9.06 10.71
CA THR A 86 -5.13 8.05 11.79
C THR A 86 -5.53 6.66 11.27
N PRO A 87 -4.63 5.65 11.38
CA PRO A 87 -4.99 4.27 11.12
C PRO A 87 -6.12 3.76 12.03
N PRO A 88 -7.06 2.95 11.52
CA PRO A 88 -8.05 2.28 12.38
C PRO A 88 -7.41 1.16 13.22
N PRO A 89 -8.08 0.69 14.29
CA PRO A 89 -7.65 -0.49 15.04
C PRO A 89 -7.45 -1.71 14.13
N GLY A 90 -6.39 -2.49 14.38
CA GLY A 90 -6.05 -3.67 13.58
C GLY A 90 -5.31 -3.38 12.27
N ALA A 91 -5.11 -2.11 11.91
CA ALA A 91 -4.25 -1.75 10.79
C ALA A 91 -2.81 -2.21 11.02
N THR A 92 -2.06 -2.35 9.92
CA THR A 92 -0.62 -2.54 9.95
C THR A 92 0.05 -1.50 10.87
N PRO A 93 0.91 -1.94 11.81
CA PRO A 93 1.55 -1.06 12.80
C PRO A 93 2.33 0.10 12.18
N ILE A 94 2.39 1.21 12.93
CA ILE A 94 3.27 2.34 12.66
C ILE A 94 4.57 2.07 13.41
N GLU A 95 5.62 1.70 12.67
CA GLU A 95 6.93 1.31 13.20
C GLU A 95 7.92 2.47 12.99
N PRO A 96 8.11 3.37 13.97
CA PRO A 96 9.00 4.52 13.83
C PRO A 96 10.49 4.12 13.77
N ASP A 97 10.85 2.97 14.35
CA ASP A 97 12.25 2.59 14.62
C ASP A 97 12.78 1.46 13.71
N MET A 98 12.06 1.10 12.65
CA MET A 98 12.54 0.06 11.75
C MET A 98 13.69 0.65 10.92
N GLU A 99 14.94 0.48 11.32
CA GLU A 99 16.11 0.67 10.44
C GLU A 99 16.00 -0.27 9.23
N PRO A 100 16.53 0.11 8.05
CA PRO A 100 16.54 -0.78 6.88
C PRO A 100 17.11 -2.14 7.30
N PRO A 101 16.54 -3.28 6.83
CA PRO A 101 17.13 -4.57 7.12
C PRO A 101 18.59 -4.52 6.68
N ASP A 102 19.50 -4.81 7.63
CA ASP A 102 20.92 -4.86 7.34
C ASP A 102 21.13 -5.82 6.15
N PRO A 103 21.67 -5.34 5.02
CA PRO A 103 21.91 -6.20 3.86
C PRO A 103 22.85 -7.38 4.15
N ASN A 104 23.50 -7.40 5.33
CA ASN A 104 24.42 -8.43 5.80
C ASN A 104 23.82 -9.41 6.82
N ALA A 105 22.53 -9.31 7.19
CA ALA A 105 21.89 -10.15 8.21
C ALA A 105 21.70 -11.64 7.82
N ALA A 106 22.13 -12.05 6.62
CA ALA A 106 21.89 -13.38 6.07
C ALA A 106 22.80 -14.50 6.63
N ASN A 107 23.66 -14.27 7.64
CA ASN A 107 24.65 -15.28 8.05
C ASN A 107 24.81 -15.47 9.57
N SER A 108 23.71 -15.59 10.29
CA SER A 108 23.73 -16.12 11.66
C SER A 108 22.78 -17.31 11.75
N GLN A 109 23.27 -18.49 11.34
CA GLN A 109 22.66 -19.76 11.75
C GLN A 109 22.86 -19.93 13.26
N PRO A 110 21.85 -20.32 14.05
CA PRO A 110 22.10 -20.76 15.42
C PRO A 110 22.89 -22.07 15.39
N GLY A 111 23.95 -22.09 16.21
CA GLY A 111 24.92 -23.18 16.31
C GLY A 111 24.33 -24.51 16.81
N ASN A 112 25.11 -25.57 16.56
CA ASN A 112 24.97 -26.88 17.18
C ASN A 112 25.89 -26.97 18.40
#